data_AF-A0A6I6GGS7-F1
#
_entry.id   AF-A0A6I6GGS7-F1
#
_cell.length_a   1.000
_cell.length_b   1.000
_cell.length_c   1.000
_cell.angle_alpha   90.00
_cell.angle_beta   90.00
_cell.angle_gamma   90.00
#
_symmetry.space_group_name_H-M   'P 1'
#
loop_
_entity.id
_entity.type
_entity.pdbx_description
1 polymer ?
#
loop_
_entity_poly.entity_id
_entity_poly.type
_entity_poly.pdbx_seq_one_letter_code
_entity_poly.pdbx_strand_id
1 'polypeptide(L)'
;MPQAEKIADIELLLQEKNELVLQEPAWYQQLKAAVNELINHHFDDLLQLLYRVDVSEAKLRQLLHDFPAADAAGIIANLLLERQLQKIKSRREHAQRDENIPDDERW
;
A
#
# COMPACT_ATOMS: atom_id res chain seq x y z
N MET A 1 9.39 -20.36 -9.15
CA MET A 1 10.04 -19.05 -9.00
C MET A 1 10.31 -18.83 -7.53
N PRO A 2 11.47 -18.29 -7.14
CA PRO A 2 11.83 -18.12 -5.73
C PRO A 2 10.91 -17.12 -5.01
N GLN A 3 10.56 -17.43 -3.77
CA GLN A 3 9.68 -16.64 -2.88
C GLN A 3 10.14 -15.17 -2.71
N ALA A 4 11.45 -14.92 -2.79
CA ALA A 4 12.03 -13.59 -2.67
C ALA A 4 11.67 -12.63 -3.82
N GLU A 5 11.42 -13.13 -5.04
CA GLU A 5 11.07 -12.26 -6.18
C GLU A 5 9.70 -11.60 -6.00
N LYS A 6 8.71 -12.35 -5.51
CA LYS A 6 7.33 -11.85 -5.40
C LYS A 6 7.11 -10.81 -4.29
N ILE A 7 7.86 -10.91 -3.20
CA ILE A 7 7.83 -9.90 -2.12
C ILE A 7 8.50 -8.61 -2.62
N ALA A 8 9.60 -8.71 -3.36
CA ALA A 8 10.24 -7.54 -3.97
C ALA A 8 9.28 -6.83 -4.96
N ASP A 9 8.45 -7.59 -5.68
CA ASP A 9 7.48 -7.05 -6.64
C ASP A 9 6.42 -6.15 -5.97
N ILE A 10 5.83 -6.59 -4.83
CA ILE A 10 4.83 -5.75 -4.14
C ILE A 10 5.47 -4.54 -3.46
N GLU A 11 6.67 -4.69 -2.89
CA GLU A 11 7.38 -3.56 -2.31
C GLU A 11 7.72 -2.50 -3.37
N LEU A 12 8.10 -2.93 -4.58
CA LEU A 12 8.34 -2.05 -5.72
C LEU A 12 7.07 -1.32 -6.15
N LEU A 13 5.93 -2.03 -6.26
CA LEU A 13 4.64 -1.40 -6.56
C LEU A 13 4.28 -0.32 -5.53
N LEU A 14 4.57 -0.58 -4.24
CA LEU A 14 4.30 0.36 -3.14
C LEU A 14 5.31 1.50 -3.03
N GLN A 15 6.32 1.56 -3.90
CA GLN A 15 7.21 2.72 -4.04
C GLN A 15 6.73 3.72 -5.10
N GLU A 16 5.68 3.39 -5.86
CA GLU A 16 5.12 4.30 -6.87
C GLU A 16 4.63 5.60 -6.24
N LYS A 17 5.06 6.73 -6.82
CA LYS A 17 4.75 8.10 -6.37
C LYS A 17 3.94 8.88 -7.41
N ASN A 18 3.84 8.37 -8.62
CA ASN A 18 3.07 8.95 -9.70
C ASN A 18 1.60 8.57 -9.54
N GLU A 19 0.80 9.56 -9.13
CA GLU A 19 -0.64 9.41 -8.94
C GLU A 19 -1.38 8.93 -10.20
N LEU A 20 -0.91 9.30 -11.41
CA LEU A 20 -1.51 8.83 -12.65
C LEU A 20 -1.36 7.32 -12.80
N VAL A 21 -0.19 6.78 -12.45
CA VAL A 21 0.06 5.33 -12.48
C VAL A 21 -0.81 4.60 -11.47
N LEU A 22 -1.02 5.17 -10.28
CA LEU A 22 -1.89 4.60 -9.25
C LEU A 22 -3.37 4.54 -9.66
N GLN A 23 -3.79 5.37 -10.63
CA GLN A 23 -5.14 5.36 -11.20
C GLN A 23 -5.30 4.37 -12.36
N GLU A 24 -4.20 3.80 -12.87
CA GLU A 24 -4.25 2.84 -13.97
C GLU A 24 -4.89 1.53 -13.50
N PRO A 25 -5.91 1.01 -14.22
CA PRO A 25 -6.52 -0.28 -13.89
C PRO A 25 -5.50 -1.42 -13.88
N ALA A 26 -4.51 -1.38 -14.79
CA ALA A 26 -3.48 -2.39 -14.88
C ALA A 26 -2.61 -2.44 -13.60
N TRP A 27 -2.26 -1.29 -13.03
CA TRP A 27 -1.49 -1.22 -11.79
C TRP A 27 -2.29 -1.80 -10.63
N TYR A 28 -3.58 -1.45 -10.52
CA TYR A 28 -4.44 -1.98 -9.47
C TYR A 28 -4.61 -3.50 -9.57
N GLN A 29 -4.74 -4.05 -10.80
CA GLN A 29 -4.81 -5.50 -11.00
C GLN A 29 -3.50 -6.20 -10.58
N GLN A 30 -2.34 -5.60 -10.86
CA GLN A 30 -1.05 -6.13 -10.40
C GLN A 30 -0.94 -6.13 -8.88
N LEU A 31 -1.33 -5.01 -8.23
CA LEU A 31 -1.37 -4.92 -6.77
C LEU A 31 -2.29 -5.98 -6.18
N LYS A 32 -3.53 -6.11 -6.69
CA LYS A 32 -4.50 -7.09 -6.21
C LYS A 32 -3.99 -8.52 -6.40
N ALA A 33 -3.36 -8.83 -7.53
CA ALA A 33 -2.77 -10.14 -7.78
C ALA A 33 -1.63 -10.46 -6.81
N ALA A 34 -0.75 -9.49 -6.55
CA ALA A 34 0.34 -9.64 -5.59
C ALA A 34 -0.19 -9.85 -4.16
N VAL A 35 -1.20 -9.09 -3.74
CA VAL A 35 -1.87 -9.28 -2.45
C VAL A 35 -2.52 -10.66 -2.36
N ASN A 36 -3.23 -11.09 -3.40
CA ASN A 36 -3.87 -12.42 -3.43
C ASN A 36 -2.84 -13.55 -3.32
N GLU A 37 -1.68 -13.40 -3.95
CA GLU A 37 -0.57 -14.34 -3.78
C GLU A 37 -0.12 -14.40 -2.32
N LEU A 38 0.08 -13.25 -1.67
CA LEU A 38 0.50 -13.21 -0.28
C LEU A 38 -0.53 -13.85 0.65
N ILE A 39 -1.83 -13.62 0.41
CA ILE A 39 -2.90 -14.27 1.18
C ILE A 39 -2.80 -15.80 1.09
N ASN A 40 -2.58 -16.33 -0.11
CA ASN A 40 -2.66 -17.78 -0.36
C ASN A 40 -1.36 -18.53 -0.04
N HIS A 41 -0.21 -17.86 -0.16
CA HIS A 41 1.09 -18.52 -0.11
C HIS A 41 2.07 -17.93 0.92
N HIS A 42 1.90 -16.66 1.32
CA HIS A 42 2.89 -15.90 2.09
C HIS A 42 2.22 -15.01 3.16
N PHE A 43 1.38 -15.63 4.00
CA PHE A 43 0.53 -14.89 4.93
C PHE A 43 1.30 -14.09 5.98
N ASP A 44 2.42 -14.64 6.49
CA ASP A 44 3.28 -13.92 7.45
C ASP A 44 3.90 -12.66 6.83
N ASP A 45 4.21 -12.68 5.53
CA ASP A 45 4.75 -11.53 4.81
C ASP A 45 3.65 -10.48 4.57
N LEU A 46 2.41 -10.90 4.31
CA LEU A 46 1.25 -10.02 4.27
C LEU A 46 1.05 -9.29 5.60
N LEU A 47 1.16 -10.02 6.73
CA LEU A 47 1.04 -9.44 8.07
C LEU A 47 2.11 -8.38 8.33
N GLN A 48 3.37 -8.67 7.99
CA GLN A 48 4.48 -7.73 8.13
C GLN A 48 4.27 -6.48 7.26
N LEU A 49 3.81 -6.65 6.03
CA LEU A 49 3.50 -5.54 5.12
C LEU A 49 2.39 -4.64 5.70
N LEU A 50 1.32 -5.26 6.19
CA LEU A 50 0.14 -4.57 6.70
C LEU A 50 0.40 -3.83 8.01
N TYR A 51 1.26 -4.38 8.86
CA TYR A 51 1.71 -3.69 10.07
C TYR A 51 2.41 -2.36 9.76
N ARG A 52 3.21 -2.30 8.68
CA ARG A 52 3.91 -1.07 8.24
C ARG A 52 2.97 0.02 7.71
N VAL A 53 1.72 -0.32 7.39
CA VAL A 53 0.70 0.61 6.90
C VAL A 53 -0.44 0.81 7.91
N ASP A 54 -0.21 0.49 9.18
CA ASP A 54 -1.13 0.70 10.31
C ASP A 54 -2.39 -0.19 10.27
N VAL A 55 -2.29 -1.40 9.69
CA VAL A 55 -3.36 -2.41 9.71
C VAL A 55 -3.04 -3.51 10.72
N SER A 56 -3.98 -3.78 11.64
CA SER A 56 -3.80 -4.80 12.68
C SER A 56 -4.05 -6.22 12.18
N GLU A 57 -3.27 -7.17 12.70
CA GLU A 57 -3.41 -8.61 12.40
C GLU A 57 -4.82 -9.13 12.73
N ALA A 58 -5.39 -8.72 13.87
CA ALA A 58 -6.73 -9.11 14.26
C ALA A 58 -7.77 -8.69 13.22
N LYS A 59 -7.68 -7.46 12.71
CA LYS A 59 -8.56 -6.95 11.65
C LYS A 59 -8.36 -7.72 10.35
N LEU A 60 -7.12 -8.06 9.99
CA LEU A 60 -6.83 -8.85 8.79
C LEU A 60 -7.42 -10.26 8.87
N ARG A 61 -7.20 -10.97 9.98
CA ARG A 61 -7.72 -12.32 10.19
C ARG A 61 -9.25 -12.33 10.15
N GLN A 62 -9.89 -11.33 10.75
CA GLN A 62 -11.34 -11.19 10.69
C GLN A 62 -11.81 -10.92 9.25
N LEU A 63 -11.15 -10.01 8.53
CA LEU A 63 -11.47 -9.71 7.14
C LEU A 63 -11.35 -10.95 6.24
N LEU A 64 -10.32 -11.78 6.42
CA LEU A 64 -10.17 -13.04 5.67
C LEU A 64 -11.19 -14.11 6.03
N HIS A 65 -11.71 -14.08 7.27
CA HIS A 65 -12.79 -14.97 7.70
C HIS A 65 -14.13 -14.53 7.09
N ASP A 66 -14.41 -13.23 7.12
CA ASP A 66 -15.66 -12.63 6.64
C ASP A 66 -15.72 -12.60 5.09
N PHE A 67 -14.56 -12.45 4.45
CA PHE A 67 -14.42 -12.33 3.00
C PHE A 67 -13.35 -13.31 2.48
N PRO A 68 -13.71 -14.34 1.69
CA PRO A 68 -12.73 -15.29 1.17
C PRO A 68 -11.73 -14.62 0.21
N ALA A 69 -10.56 -15.28 0.03
CA ALA A 69 -9.32 -14.71 -0.50
C ALA A 69 -9.44 -13.70 -1.67
N ALA A 70 -10.22 -13.99 -2.71
CA ALA A 70 -10.34 -13.12 -3.89
C ALA A 70 -11.00 -11.76 -3.59
N ASP A 71 -11.89 -11.73 -2.60
CA ASP A 71 -12.58 -10.52 -2.14
C ASP A 71 -11.70 -9.77 -1.12
N ALA A 72 -11.08 -10.50 -0.18
CA ALA A 72 -10.11 -9.94 0.74
C ALA A 72 -8.91 -9.28 0.05
N ALA A 73 -8.42 -9.86 -1.05
CA ALA A 73 -7.34 -9.27 -1.84
C ALA A 73 -7.71 -7.89 -2.40
N GLY A 74 -8.97 -7.71 -2.82
CA GLY A 74 -9.48 -6.42 -3.30
C GLY A 74 -9.57 -5.39 -2.17
N ILE A 75 -10.09 -5.80 -1.00
CA ILE A 75 -10.20 -4.91 0.16
C ILE A 75 -8.81 -4.43 0.60
N ILE A 76 -7.85 -5.35 0.69
CA ILE A 76 -6.47 -5.02 1.08
C ILE A 76 -5.77 -4.16 0.02
N ALA A 77 -5.95 -4.46 -1.28
CA ALA A 77 -5.41 -3.64 -2.35
C ALA A 77 -5.93 -2.19 -2.29
N ASN A 78 -7.23 -2.00 -2.01
CA ASN A 78 -7.82 -0.68 -1.80
C ASN A 78 -7.19 0.05 -0.61
N LEU A 79 -7.00 -0.62 0.53
CA LEU A 79 -6.33 -0.04 1.70
C LEU A 79 -4.90 0.41 1.38
N LEU A 80 -4.16 -0.40 0.63
CA LEU A 80 -2.80 -0.08 0.22
C LEU A 80 -2.76 1.10 -0.76
N LEU A 81 -3.65 1.13 -1.76
CA LEU A 81 -3.78 2.25 -2.69
C LEU A 81 -4.11 3.56 -1.96
N GLU A 82 -5.09 3.52 -1.05
CA GLU A 82 -5.48 4.69 -0.26
C GLU A 82 -4.28 5.22 0.55
N ARG A 83 -3.50 4.32 1.17
CA ARG A 83 -2.29 4.70 1.90
C ARG A 83 -1.25 5.37 1.00
N GLN A 84 -1.09 4.92 -0.25
CA GLN A 84 -0.16 5.55 -1.20
C GLN A 84 -0.62 6.95 -1.61
N LEU A 85 -1.91 7.12 -1.90
CA LEU A 85 -2.49 8.43 -2.22
C LEU A 85 -2.36 9.41 -1.04
N GLN A 86 -2.61 8.95 0.20
CA GLN A 86 -2.40 9.75 1.40
C GLN A 86 -0.93 10.19 1.57
N LYS A 87 0.04 9.29 1.31
CA LYS A 87 1.48 9.63 1.36
C LYS A 87 1.83 10.69 0.31
N ILE A 88 1.33 10.56 -0.92
CA ILE A 88 1.57 11.53 -2.00
C ILE A 88 0.99 12.89 -1.61
N LYS A 89 -0.26 12.91 -1.13
CA LYS A 89 -0.94 14.13 -0.68
C LYS A 89 -0.19 14.82 0.47
N SER A 90 0.17 14.07 1.52
CA SER A 90 0.92 14.59 2.65
C SER A 90 2.26 15.21 2.21
N ARG A 91 3.01 14.55 1.33
CA ARG A 91 4.27 15.12 0.79
C ARG A 91 4.04 16.43 0.02
N ARG A 92 2.99 16.52 -0.79
CA ARG A 92 2.64 17.76 -1.50
C ARG A 92 2.30 18.88 -0.53
N GLU A 93 1.51 18.61 0.50
CA GLU A 93 1.14 19.59 1.53
C GLU A 93 2.34 20.07 2.34
N HIS A 94 3.28 19.17 2.68
CA HIS A 94 4.52 19.54 3.36
C HIS A 94 5.44 20.38 2.47
N ALA A 95 5.64 20.00 1.22
CA ALA A 95 6.45 20.78 0.28
C ALA A 95 5.89 22.20 0.08
N GLN A 96 4.57 22.34 -0.05
CA GLN A 96 3.93 23.65 -0.16
C GLN A 96 4.08 24.51 1.10
N ARG A 97 4.08 23.89 2.29
CA ARG A 97 4.29 24.62 3.55
C ARG A 97 5.71 25.14 3.66
N ASP A 98 6.72 24.34 3.31
CA ASP A 98 8.13 24.73 3.34
C ASP A 98 8.44 25.88 2.36
N GLU A 99 7.75 25.94 1.22
CA GLU A 99 7.84 27.04 0.24
C GLU A 99 7.18 28.35 0.71
N ASN A 100 6.22 28.27 1.64
CA ASN A 100 5.47 29.43 2.14
C ASN A 100 5.96 29.94 3.50
N ILE A 101 7.07 29.43 4.04
CA ILE A 101 7.68 29.97 5.27
C ILE A 101 8.42 31.27 4.92
N PRO A 102 8.00 32.44 5.42
CA PRO A 102 8.75 33.68 5.28
C PRO A 102 10.12 33.53 5.95
N ASP A 103 11.16 34.06 5.31
CA ASP A 103 12.56 33.93 5.76
C ASP A 103 12.80 34.41 7.22
N ASP A 104 11.92 35.27 7.75
CA ASP A 104 11.97 35.85 9.10
C ASP A 104 11.72 34.84 10.25
N GLU A 105 11.21 33.64 9.99
CA GLU A 105 10.95 32.61 11.02
C GLU A 105 11.96 31.44 10.99
N ARG A 106 12.98 31.50 10.15
CA ARG A 106 14.09 30.53 10.16
C ARG A 106 15.06 30.87 11.30
N TRP A 107 14.72 30.46 12.51
CA TRP A 107 15.61 30.53 13.68
C TRP A 107 16.61 29.37 13.74
#